data_AF-A0A1E5VUS1-F1
#
_entry.id   AF-A0A1E5VUS1-F1
#
_cell.length_a   1.000
_cell.length_b   1.000
_cell.length_c   1.000
_cell.angle_alpha   90.00
_cell.angle_beta   90.00
_cell.angle_gamma   90.00
#
_symmetry.space_group_name_H-M   'P 1'
#
loop_
_entity.id
_entity.type
_entity.pdbx_description
1 polymer ?
#
loop_
_entity_poly.entity_id
_entity_poly.type
_entity_poly.pdbx_seq_one_letter_code
_entity_poly.pdbx_strand_id
1 'polypeptide(L)'
;MIVMNRPADGYTTFADAHVLPASHVSHDAGTKIISYLNSTGNATASIVFKGTVIGSYPSPAITFFSSRGPSKASPGILKPDITGPGMNILAAWAPSDSHTEFSDGGADLSFFVESG
;
A
#
# COMPACT_ATOMS: atom_id res chain seq x y z
N MET A 1 6.51 -12.55 -4.84
CA MET A 1 7.38 -11.38 -4.54
C MET A 1 6.99 -10.80 -3.19
N ILE A 2 7.94 -10.43 -2.34
CA ILE A 2 7.66 -9.70 -1.10
C ILE A 2 8.27 -8.31 -1.25
N VAL A 3 7.43 -7.28 -1.21
CA VAL A 3 7.85 -5.88 -1.26
C VAL A 3 7.88 -5.36 0.16
N MET A 4 8.98 -4.75 0.58
CA MET A 4 9.16 -4.29 1.96
C MET A 4 9.32 -2.77 2.01
N ASN A 5 8.67 -2.17 3.00
CA ASN A 5 8.78 -0.75 3.27
C ASN A 5 10.19 -0.34 3.72
N ARG A 6 10.58 0.88 3.33
CA ARG A 6 11.71 1.58 3.94
C ARG A 6 11.33 2.03 5.37
N PRO A 7 12.30 2.36 6.22
CA PRO A 7 12.01 2.88 7.56
C PRO A 7 11.04 4.06 7.56
N ALA A 8 11.14 4.96 6.57
CA ALA A 8 10.28 6.14 6.46
C ALA A 8 8.81 5.82 6.12
N ASP A 9 8.55 4.70 5.45
CA ASP A 9 7.21 4.33 4.98
C ASP A 9 6.41 3.62 6.10
N GLY A 10 7.13 3.07 7.09
CA GLY A 10 6.59 2.54 8.34
C GLY A 10 5.62 1.39 8.12
N TYR A 11 4.37 1.56 8.59
CA TYR A 11 3.28 0.59 8.48
C TYR A 11 2.34 0.85 7.29
N THR A 12 2.65 1.82 6.42
CA THR A 12 1.82 2.13 5.25
C THR A 12 2.04 1.08 4.15
N THR A 13 1.10 0.17 3.92
CA THR A 13 1.22 -0.89 2.91
C THR A 13 0.27 -0.65 1.75
N PHE A 14 0.78 -0.67 0.52
CA PHE A 14 0.00 -0.49 -0.69
C PHE A 14 -0.64 -1.79 -1.17
N ALA A 15 -1.84 -1.68 -1.72
CA ALA A 15 -2.56 -2.75 -2.40
C ALA A 15 -2.35 -2.67 -3.93
N ASP A 16 -1.10 -2.42 -4.34
CA ASP A 16 -0.74 -2.30 -5.76
C ASP A 16 -0.92 -3.63 -6.48
N ALA A 17 -1.43 -3.54 -7.70
CA ALA A 17 -1.52 -4.69 -8.58
C ALA A 17 -0.12 -5.08 -9.11
N HIS A 18 0.16 -6.38 -9.15
CA HIS A 18 1.42 -6.93 -9.63
C HIS A 18 1.16 -8.11 -10.57
N VAL A 19 1.96 -8.23 -11.64
CA VAL A 19 1.83 -9.31 -12.64
C VAL A 19 2.24 -10.70 -12.12
N LEU A 20 2.88 -10.75 -10.95
CA LEU A 20 3.24 -11.96 -10.23
C LEU A 20 2.66 -11.88 -8.81
N PRO A 21 2.33 -13.02 -8.17
CA PRO A 21 1.85 -13.03 -6.79
C PRO A 21 2.80 -12.25 -5.88
N ALA A 22 2.28 -11.19 -5.25
CA ALA A 22 3.07 -10.27 -4.46
C ALA A 22 2.37 -9.87 -3.17
N SER A 23 3.14 -9.47 -2.16
CA SER A 23 2.64 -8.93 -0.90
C SER A 23 3.53 -7.78 -0.42
N HIS A 24 2.92 -6.65 -0.12
CA HIS A 24 3.59 -5.49 0.45
C HIS A 24 3.52 -5.56 1.97
N VAL A 25 4.68 -5.57 2.63
CA VAL A 25 4.81 -5.70 4.08
C VAL A 25 5.39 -4.43 4.71
N SER A 26 5.00 -4.16 5.96
CA SER A 26 5.55 -3.05 6.75
C SER A 26 7.06 -3.20 6.97
N HIS A 27 7.71 -2.11 7.38
CA HIS A 27 9.15 -2.14 7.62
C HIS A 27 9.50 -3.14 8.75
N ASP A 28 8.70 -3.17 9.81
CA ASP A 28 8.86 -4.11 10.93
C ASP A 28 8.68 -5.57 10.50
N ALA A 29 7.71 -5.87 9.64
CA ALA A 29 7.54 -7.21 9.10
C ALA A 29 8.70 -7.59 8.14
N GLY A 30 9.14 -6.65 7.31
CA GLY A 30 10.25 -6.84 6.38
C GLY A 30 11.57 -7.18 7.08
N THR A 31 11.90 -6.49 8.19
CA THR A 31 13.12 -6.79 8.96
C THR A 31 13.07 -8.19 9.59
N LYS A 32 11.90 -8.63 10.07
CA LYS A 32 11.69 -10.00 10.56
C LYS A 32 11.86 -11.04 9.45
N ILE A 33 11.36 -10.75 8.24
CA ILE A 33 11.54 -11.64 7.08
C ILE A 33 13.02 -11.74 6.68
N ILE A 34 13.76 -10.63 6.68
CA ILE A 34 15.22 -10.66 6.43
C ILE A 34 15.94 -11.47 7.51
N SER A 35 15.58 -11.30 8.77
CA SER A 35 16.15 -12.08 9.86
C SER A 35 15.89 -13.58 9.67
N TYR A 36 14.68 -13.96 9.24
CA TYR A 36 14.35 -15.34 8.88
C TYR A 36 15.21 -15.86 7.73
N LEU A 37 15.37 -15.09 6.64
CA LEU A 37 16.22 -15.45 5.50
C LEU A 37 17.67 -15.72 5.93
N ASN A 38 18.20 -14.95 6.87
CA ASN A 38 19.56 -15.12 7.38
C ASN A 38 19.70 -16.26 8.41
N SER A 39 18.59 -16.80 8.92
CA SER A 39 18.61 -17.84 9.96
C SER A 39 18.77 -19.26 9.40
N THR A 40 18.54 -19.48 8.10
CA THR A 40 18.60 -20.80 7.46
C THR A 40 18.98 -20.71 5.99
N GLY A 41 19.74 -21.69 5.49
CA GLY A 41 20.11 -21.79 4.07
C GLY A 41 18.98 -22.25 3.15
N ASN A 42 17.86 -22.75 3.70
CA ASN A 42 16.72 -23.29 2.94
C ASN A 42 15.42 -22.55 3.29
N ALA A 43 15.47 -21.22 3.31
CA ALA A 43 14.29 -20.40 3.59
C ALA A 43 13.22 -20.57 2.49
N THR A 44 11.97 -20.79 2.90
CA THR A 44 10.82 -20.89 1.99
C THR A 44 9.65 -20.06 2.53
N ALA A 45 8.77 -19.61 1.65
CA ALA A 45 7.59 -18.84 2.02
C ALA A 45 6.43 -19.13 1.08
N SER A 46 5.21 -18.89 1.54
CA SER A 46 3.99 -18.96 0.73
C SER A 46 3.18 -17.69 0.93
N ILE A 47 2.58 -17.20 -0.17
CA ILE A 47 1.68 -16.06 -0.17
C ILE A 47 0.27 -16.61 -0.34
N VAL A 48 -0.61 -16.32 0.62
CA VAL A 48 -2.00 -16.79 0.62
C VAL A 48 -2.92 -15.58 0.68
N PHE A 49 -3.81 -15.44 -0.31
CA PHE A 49 -4.82 -14.39 -0.32
C PHE A 49 -5.94 -14.73 0.67
N LYS A 50 -6.24 -13.78 1.57
CA LYS A 50 -7.29 -13.92 2.59
C LYS A 50 -8.53 -13.06 2.32
N GLY A 51 -8.63 -12.46 1.14
CA GLY A 51 -9.63 -11.41 0.87
C GLY A 51 -9.28 -10.10 1.57
N THR A 52 -10.21 -9.15 1.51
CA THR A 52 -10.09 -7.85 2.19
C THR A 52 -10.40 -8.01 3.68
N VAL A 53 -9.42 -7.71 4.53
CA VAL A 53 -9.59 -7.69 5.99
C VAL A 53 -9.80 -6.26 6.46
N ILE A 54 -10.93 -6.00 7.11
CA ILE A 54 -11.29 -4.70 7.68
C ILE A 54 -11.03 -4.67 9.20
N GLY A 55 -10.94 -3.47 9.77
CA GLY A 55 -10.70 -3.30 11.22
C GLY A 55 -9.24 -3.39 11.63
N SER A 56 -8.31 -2.97 10.76
CA SER A 56 -6.89 -2.87 11.09
C SER A 56 -6.65 -1.82 12.19
N TYR A 57 -5.73 -2.12 13.11
CA TYR A 57 -5.32 -1.21 14.17
C TYR A 57 -3.82 -0.85 14.00
N PRO A 58 -3.44 0.43 14.11
CA PRO A 58 -4.30 1.60 14.34
C PRO A 58 -4.96 2.12 13.06
N SER A 59 -6.23 2.51 13.13
CA SER A 59 -6.96 3.21 12.06
C SER A 59 -7.98 4.18 12.66
N PRO A 60 -8.09 5.44 12.19
CA PRO A 60 -7.30 6.05 11.10
C PRO A 60 -5.87 6.42 11.53
N ALA A 61 -4.96 6.48 10.56
CA ALA A 61 -3.58 6.93 10.74
C ALA A 61 -3.12 7.74 9.52
N ILE A 62 -2.24 8.72 9.73
CA ILE A 62 -1.68 9.52 8.64
C ILE A 62 -0.64 8.69 7.88
N THR A 63 -0.82 8.57 6.56
CA THR A 63 0.10 7.85 5.66
C THR A 63 1.45 8.57 5.57
N PHE A 64 2.51 7.83 5.23
CA PHE A 64 3.85 8.42 5.15
C PHE A 64 3.99 9.51 4.08
N PHE A 65 3.25 9.38 2.96
CA PHE A 65 3.28 10.30 1.83
C PHE A 65 2.44 11.57 2.06
N SER A 66 1.57 11.60 3.08
CA SER A 66 0.73 12.76 3.36
C SER A 66 1.60 13.98 3.67
N SER A 67 1.40 15.05 2.90
CA SER A 67 2.13 16.30 3.08
C SER A 67 1.83 16.91 4.45
N ARG A 68 2.86 17.48 5.07
CA ARG A 68 2.79 18.06 6.42
C ARG A 68 3.03 19.56 6.38
N GLY A 69 2.36 20.28 7.27
CA GLY A 69 2.60 21.71 7.48
C GLY A 69 3.91 22.00 8.21
N PRO A 70 4.20 23.29 8.47
CA PRO A 70 3.36 24.46 8.16
C PRO A 70 3.34 24.83 6.67
N SER A 71 2.35 25.63 6.25
CA SER A 71 2.25 26.12 4.87
C SER A 71 3.41 27.07 4.55
N LYS A 72 4.13 26.82 3.46
CA LYS A 72 5.20 27.73 2.97
C LYS A 72 4.64 29.05 2.44
N ALA A 73 3.44 29.02 1.84
CA ALA A 73 2.80 30.19 1.26
C ALA A 73 2.20 31.13 2.33
N SER A 74 1.78 30.56 3.47
CA SER A 74 1.20 31.34 4.56
C SER A 74 1.58 30.71 5.91
N PRO A 75 2.80 30.95 6.42
CA PRO A 75 3.31 30.31 7.64
C PRO A 75 2.47 30.56 8.89
N GLY A 76 1.66 31.63 8.92
CA GLY A 76 0.73 31.95 10.01
C GLY A 76 -0.60 31.20 9.98
N ILE A 77 -0.88 30.43 8.91
CA ILE A 77 -2.11 29.63 8.75
C ILE A 77 -1.73 28.15 8.78
N LEU A 78 -2.25 27.42 9.78
CA LEU A 78 -1.99 25.99 9.94
C LEU A 78 -2.59 25.20 8.77
N LYS A 79 -1.84 24.20 8.29
CA LYS A 79 -2.22 23.25 7.24
C LYS A 79 -1.65 21.85 7.54
N PRO A 80 -2.25 20.76 7.03
CA PRO A 80 -3.56 20.69 6.35
C PRO A 80 -4.72 20.98 7.32
N ASP A 81 -5.91 21.27 6.79
CA ASP A 81 -7.08 21.64 7.62
C ASP A 81 -7.81 20.41 8.18
N ILE A 82 -7.87 19.33 7.40
CA ILE A 82 -8.61 18.09 7.72
C ILE A 82 -7.92 16.88 7.09
N THR A 83 -8.21 15.70 7.62
CA THR A 83 -7.79 14.40 7.06
C THR A 83 -9.00 13.57 6.65
N GLY A 84 -8.82 12.69 5.67
CA GLY A 84 -9.83 11.74 5.21
C GLY A 84 -9.19 10.46 4.68
N PRO A 85 -10.00 9.45 4.30
CA PRO A 85 -9.49 8.21 3.72
C PRO A 85 -8.83 8.48 2.35
N GLY A 86 -7.55 8.15 2.23
CA GLY A 86 -6.77 8.26 0.99
C GLY A 86 -5.80 7.10 0.75
N MET A 87 -5.93 6.01 1.51
CA MET A 87 -5.05 4.84 1.39
C MET A 87 -5.84 3.65 0.86
N ASN A 88 -5.38 3.04 -0.24
CA ASN A 88 -5.98 1.87 -0.88
C ASN A 88 -7.49 2.04 -1.14
N ILE A 89 -7.85 3.12 -1.84
CA ILE A 89 -9.24 3.46 -2.18
C ILE A 89 -9.62 2.81 -3.49
N LEU A 90 -10.65 1.95 -3.47
CA LEU A 90 -11.28 1.41 -4.67
C LEU A 90 -12.22 2.45 -5.29
N ALA A 91 -11.96 2.84 -6.53
CA ALA A 91 -12.75 3.84 -7.26
C ALA A 91 -12.94 3.44 -8.72
N ALA A 92 -13.84 4.12 -9.42
CA ALA A 92 -14.06 3.91 -10.85
C ALA A 92 -12.80 4.23 -11.66
N TRP A 93 -12.53 3.44 -12.69
CA TRP A 93 -11.37 3.59 -13.57
C TRP A 93 -11.80 3.60 -15.03
N ALA A 94 -11.08 4.37 -15.86
CA ALA A 94 -11.39 4.47 -17.27
C ALA A 94 -10.99 3.18 -18.00
N PRO A 95 -11.89 2.55 -18.78
CA PRO A 95 -11.57 1.39 -19.62
C PRO A 95 -10.38 1.58 -20.56
N SER A 96 -10.21 2.81 -21.09
CA SER A 96 -9.11 3.16 -21.99
C SER A 96 -7.74 3.13 -21.31
N ASP A 97 -7.72 3.29 -19.98
CA ASP A 97 -6.52 3.26 -19.15
C ASP A 97 -6.45 1.95 -18.33
N SER A 98 -7.20 0.92 -18.76
CA SER A 98 -7.26 -0.34 -18.04
C SER A 98 -5.92 -1.07 -18.09
N HIS A 99 -5.51 -1.59 -16.94
CA HIS A 99 -4.32 -2.41 -16.80
C HIS A 99 -4.65 -3.87 -17.17
N THR A 100 -4.79 -4.13 -18.48
CA THR A 100 -5.14 -5.45 -19.02
C THR A 100 -4.19 -6.58 -18.60
N GLU A 101 -2.97 -6.25 -18.21
CA GLU A 101 -1.98 -7.17 -17.64
C GLU A 101 -2.41 -7.76 -16.28
N PHE A 102 -3.36 -7.13 -15.60
CA PHE A 102 -3.97 -7.63 -14.37
C PHE A 102 -5.38 -8.20 -14.59
N SER A 103 -5.81 -8.38 -15.85
CA SER A 103 -7.15 -8.90 -16.16
C SER A 103 -7.17 -10.43 -16.19
N ASP A 104 -8.07 -11.01 -15.40
CA ASP A 104 -8.27 -12.45 -15.26
C ASP A 104 -9.15 -13.02 -16.41
N GLY A 105 -8.73 -12.81 -17.67
CA GLY A 105 -9.43 -13.36 -18.84
C GLY A 105 -10.28 -12.36 -19.64
N GLY A 106 -9.83 -11.10 -19.74
CA GLY A 106 -10.37 -10.13 -20.70
C GLY A 106 -11.59 -9.32 -20.20
N ALA A 107 -11.85 -9.33 -18.89
CA ALA A 107 -12.81 -8.40 -18.30
C ALA A 107 -12.18 -7.01 -18.17
N ASP A 108 -12.90 -6.00 -18.66
CA ASP A 108 -12.53 -4.60 -18.53
C ASP A 108 -12.59 -4.19 -17.04
N LEU A 109 -11.48 -3.65 -16.51
CA LEU A 109 -11.37 -3.24 -15.12
C LEU A 109 -12.02 -1.85 -14.94
N SER A 110 -13.33 -1.82 -14.72
CA SER A 110 -14.07 -0.58 -14.46
C SER A 110 -13.75 0.07 -13.10
N PHE A 111 -12.93 -0.58 -12.27
CA PHE A 111 -12.50 -0.10 -10.96
C PHE A 111 -11.02 -0.42 -10.72
N PHE A 112 -10.34 0.46 -9.99
CA PHE A 112 -8.94 0.30 -9.60
C PHE A 112 -8.69 0.84 -8.19
N VAL A 113 -7.62 0.36 -7.54
CA VAL A 113 -7.24 0.77 -6.19
C VAL A 113 -6.08 1.75 -6.26
N GLU A 114 -6.25 2.92 -5.65
CA GLU A 114 -5.24 4.00 -5.65
C GLU A 114 -5.03 4.59 -4.25
N SER A 115 -3.92 5.30 -4.05
CA SER A 115 -3.60 6.00 -2.80
C SER A 115 -3.11 7.43 -3.05
N GLY A 116 -3.47 8.39 -2.18
CA GLY A 116 -3.14 9.81 -2.30
C GLY A 116 -3.44 10.65 -1.07
#